data_AF-A0A926CQ88-F1
#
_entry.id   AF-A0A926CQ88-F1
#
_cell.length_a   1.000
_cell.length_b   1.000
_cell.length_c   1.000
_cell.angle_alpha   90.00
_cell.angle_beta   90.00
_cell.angle_gamma   90.00
#
_symmetry.space_group_name_H-M   'P 1'
#
loop_
_entity.id
_entity.type
_entity.pdbx_description
1 polymer ?
#
loop_
_entity_poly.entity_id
_entity_poly.type
_entity_poly.pdbx_seq_one_letter_code
_entity_poly.pdbx_strand_id
1 'polypeptide(L)'
;MIETLETHLNAHDERYQRNLAHNRTLADQLHERLAQVREGGGAKYQERQREQGKLFVRDRIDRLLDPGSAFLEIAPFAAWQLYDDETPAESEPRQLCWQRLPRSAAWRCRYHSSPLSVGNRMTIQTASESHPPGCTLPRL
;
A
#
# COMPACT_ATOMS: atom_id res chain seq x y z
N MET A 1 -31.35 25.95 16.47
CA MET A 1 -31.41 25.70 17.92
C MET A 1 -30.59 24.43 18.16
N ILE A 2 -29.43 24.55 18.82
CA ILE A 2 -28.58 23.39 19.12
C ILE A 2 -29.00 22.89 20.50
N GLU A 3 -29.46 21.65 20.55
CA GLU A 3 -29.77 20.97 21.80
C GLU A 3 -28.45 20.48 22.42
N THR A 4 -28.25 20.81 23.70
CA THR A 4 -27.04 20.44 24.44
C THR A 4 -27.26 19.09 25.11
N LEU A 5 -26.28 18.18 24.98
CA LEU A 5 -26.30 16.89 25.68
C LEU A 5 -25.54 16.99 26.99
N GLU A 6 -26.24 16.80 28.10
CA GLU A 6 -25.64 16.77 29.44
C GLU A 6 -24.92 15.45 29.70
N THR A 7 -23.67 15.51 30.16
CA THR A 7 -22.93 14.31 30.55
C THR A 7 -23.34 13.85 31.95
N HIS A 8 -23.67 12.57 32.08
CA HIS A 8 -23.94 11.92 33.37
C HIS A 8 -22.75 11.11 33.91
N LEU A 9 -21.59 11.19 33.24
CA LEU A 9 -20.39 10.46 33.64
C LEU A 9 -19.54 11.29 34.61
N ASN A 10 -19.18 10.69 35.75
CA ASN A 10 -18.17 11.24 36.65
C ASN A 10 -16.81 10.59 36.39
N ALA A 11 -15.81 11.41 36.09
CA ALA A 11 -14.45 10.94 35.81
C ALA A 11 -13.75 10.34 37.04
N HIS A 12 -14.18 10.65 38.27
CA HIS A 12 -13.54 10.15 39.49
C HIS A 12 -14.07 8.80 39.98
N ASP A 13 -15.13 8.28 39.36
CA ASP A 13 -15.71 7.00 39.76
C ASP A 13 -14.77 5.84 39.42
N GLU A 14 -14.71 4.84 40.29
CA GLU A 14 -13.86 3.65 40.10
C GLU A 14 -14.17 2.91 38.79
N ARG A 15 -15.45 2.83 38.41
CA ARG A 15 -15.87 2.23 37.14
C ARG A 15 -15.31 2.99 35.95
N TYR A 16 -15.34 4.32 35.99
CA TYR A 16 -14.77 5.15 34.92
C TYR A 16 -13.27 4.93 34.82
N GLN A 17 -12.56 4.97 35.95
CA GLN A 17 -11.11 4.79 36.00
C GLN A 17 -10.67 3.41 35.48
N ARG A 18 -11.39 2.35 35.86
CA ARG A 18 -11.14 0.99 35.34
C ARG A 18 -11.35 0.91 33.84
N ASN A 19 -12.45 1.48 33.32
CA ASN A 19 -12.74 1.49 31.89
C ASN A 19 -11.71 2.32 31.11
N LEU A 20 -11.29 3.46 31.66
CA LEU A 20 -10.25 4.30 31.07
C LEU A 20 -8.92 3.54 30.97
N ALA A 21 -8.49 2.89 32.05
CA ALA A 21 -7.26 2.10 32.07
C ALA A 21 -7.31 0.96 31.03
N HIS A 22 -8.41 0.20 31.00
CA HIS A 22 -8.59 -0.89 30.04
C HIS A 22 -8.55 -0.42 28.58
N ASN A 23 -9.30 0.63 28.24
CA ASN A 23 -9.33 1.15 26.87
C ASN A 23 -8.00 1.78 26.45
N ARG A 24 -7.26 2.42 27.38
CA ARG A 24 -5.91 2.90 27.11
C ARG A 24 -4.96 1.75 26.76
N THR A 25 -4.98 0.67 27.53
CA THR A 25 -4.18 -0.51 27.20
C THR A 25 -4.50 -1.08 25.82
N LEU A 26 -5.77 -1.14 25.43
CA LEU A 26 -6.16 -1.56 24.07
C LEU A 26 -5.69 -0.59 22.99
N ALA A 27 -5.76 0.72 23.25
CA ALA A 27 -5.25 1.74 22.33
C ALA A 27 -3.72 1.64 22.16
N ASP A 28 -2.98 1.38 23.24
CA ASP A 28 -1.53 1.20 23.19
C ASP A 28 -1.16 -0.03 22.35
N GLN A 29 -1.85 -1.16 22.56
CA GLN A 29 -1.67 -2.37 21.73
C GLN A 29 -2.01 -2.13 20.26
N LEU A 30 -3.05 -1.35 19.99
CA LEU A 30 -3.42 -0.95 18.63
C LEU A 30 -2.30 -0.12 17.99
N HIS A 31 -1.76 0.87 18.69
CA HIS A 31 -0.66 1.71 18.20
C HIS A 31 0.61 0.91 17.93
N GLU A 32 0.96 -0.02 18.81
CA GLU A 32 2.12 -0.91 18.64
C GLU A 32 1.98 -1.76 17.35
N ARG A 33 0.82 -2.40 17.17
CA ARG A 33 0.56 -3.20 15.97
C ARG A 33 0.49 -2.36 14.70
N LEU A 34 -0.06 -1.14 14.77
CA LEU A 34 -0.04 -0.21 13.65
C LEU A 34 1.38 0.19 13.28
N ALA A 35 2.27 0.37 14.25
CA ALA A 35 3.69 0.63 13.97
C ALA A 35 4.34 -0.55 13.23
N GLN A 36 4.02 -1.79 13.61
CA GLN A 36 4.51 -3.00 12.91
C GLN A 36 4.00 -3.07 11.47
N VAL A 37 2.71 -2.85 11.24
CA VAL A 37 2.12 -2.80 9.88
C VAL A 37 2.73 -1.67 9.04
N ARG A 38 3.12 -0.56 9.67
CA ARG A 38 3.70 0.59 8.98
C ARG A 38 5.05 0.28 8.33
N GLU A 39 5.80 -0.66 8.88
CA GLU A 39 7.05 -1.17 8.29
C GLU A 39 6.83 -1.90 6.96
N GLY A 40 5.59 -2.36 6.68
CA GLY A 40 5.25 -3.10 5.47
C GLY A 40 5.97 -4.44 5.41
N GLY A 41 6.75 -4.67 4.35
CA GLY A 41 7.60 -5.87 4.22
C GLY A 41 8.81 -5.89 5.16
N GLY A 42 9.05 -4.82 5.94
CA GLY A 42 10.23 -4.67 6.79
C GLY A 42 11.41 -3.97 6.10
N ALA A 43 12.43 -3.64 6.90
CA ALA A 43 13.56 -2.79 6.50
C ALA A 43 14.28 -3.29 5.23
N LYS A 44 14.48 -4.61 5.10
CA LYS A 44 15.14 -5.22 3.92
C LYS A 44 14.44 -4.86 2.61
N TYR A 45 13.11 -4.85 2.59
CA TYR A 45 12.35 -4.52 1.39
C TYR A 45 12.32 -3.02 1.11
N GLN A 46 12.30 -2.20 2.16
CA GLN A 46 12.42 -0.74 2.02
C GLN A 46 13.79 -0.37 1.44
N GLU A 47 14.88 -0.96 1.94
CA GLU A 47 16.24 -0.79 1.41
C GLU A 47 16.33 -1.19 -0.05
N ARG A 48 15.82 -2.37 -0.41
CA ARG A 48 15.78 -2.82 -1.80
C ARG A 48 15.03 -1.85 -2.72
N GLN A 49 13.94 -1.22 -2.25
CA GLN A 49 13.24 -0.19 -3.02
C GLN A 49 14.12 1.05 -3.19
N ARG A 50 14.79 1.51 -2.13
CA ARG A 50 15.72 2.65 -2.17
C ARG A 50 16.90 2.40 -3.11
N GLU A 51 17.50 1.22 -3.10
CA GLU A 51 18.58 0.83 -4.01
C GLU A 51 18.16 0.89 -5.48
N GLN A 52 16.88 0.59 -5.77
CA GLN A 52 16.31 0.72 -7.11
C GLN A 52 15.93 2.18 -7.47
N GLY A 53 16.24 3.15 -6.60
CA GLY A 53 15.83 4.55 -6.77
C GLY A 53 14.34 4.79 -6.58
N LYS A 54 13.62 3.86 -5.93
CA LYS A 54 12.18 3.97 -5.66
C LYS A 54 11.92 4.43 -4.24
N LEU A 55 10.90 5.26 -4.07
CA LEU A 55 10.40 5.67 -2.76
C LEU A 55 9.51 4.57 -2.16
N PHE A 56 9.53 4.46 -0.83
CA PHE A 56 8.59 3.63 -0.11
C PHE A 56 7.15 4.13 -0.30
N VAL A 57 6.17 3.24 -0.20
CA VAL A 57 4.76 3.56 -0.53
C VAL A 57 4.24 4.71 0.33
N ARG A 58 4.54 4.75 1.63
CA ARG A 58 4.09 5.84 2.51
C ARG A 58 4.82 7.15 2.22
N ASP A 59 6.12 7.13 1.93
CA ASP A 59 6.85 8.32 1.47
C ASP A 59 6.27 8.92 0.18
N ARG A 60 5.75 8.07 -0.72
CA ARG A 60 5.07 8.51 -1.94
C ARG A 60 3.75 9.21 -1.63
N ILE A 61 2.99 8.70 -0.66
CA ILE A 61 1.74 9.32 -0.19
C ILE A 61 2.05 10.68 0.43
N ASP A 62 3.05 10.76 1.31
CA ASP A 62 3.41 12.01 1.98
C ASP A 62 3.84 13.10 0.99
N ARG A 63 4.50 12.74 -0.11
CA ARG A 63 4.83 13.70 -1.18
C ARG A 63 3.66 14.08 -2.07
N LEU A 64 2.63 13.23 -2.14
CA LEU A 64 1.43 13.48 -2.93
C LEU A 64 0.45 14.40 -2.19
N LEU A 65 0.45 14.35 -0.86
CA LEU A 65 -0.42 15.15 -0.01
C LEU A 65 0.07 16.59 0.13
N ASP A 66 -0.87 17.52 0.27
CA ASP A 66 -0.55 18.91 0.57
C ASP A 66 0.04 19.02 1.99
N PRO A 67 1.05 19.89 2.22
CA PRO A 67 1.62 20.08 3.55
C PRO A 67 0.57 20.46 4.59
N GLY A 68 0.50 19.69 5.68
CA GLY A 68 -0.46 19.91 6.77
C GLY A 68 -1.86 19.37 6.53
N SER A 69 -2.12 18.73 5.37
CA SER A 69 -3.37 18.00 5.15
C SER A 69 -3.45 16.76 6.04
N ALA A 70 -4.66 16.42 6.50
CA ALA A 70 -4.89 15.22 7.28
C ALA A 70 -4.95 13.98 6.37
N PHE A 71 -4.36 12.87 6.82
CA PHE A 71 -4.42 11.58 6.15
C PHE A 71 -5.19 10.56 7.00
N LEU A 72 -6.22 9.94 6.42
CA LEU A 72 -6.99 8.86 7.05
C LEU A 72 -6.72 7.54 6.32
N GLU A 73 -5.95 6.66 6.95
CA GLU A 73 -5.66 5.32 6.43
C GLU A 73 -6.86 4.39 6.62
N ILE A 74 -7.26 3.68 5.56
CA ILE A 74 -8.40 2.76 5.59
C ILE A 74 -7.90 1.31 5.65
N ALA A 75 -8.44 0.55 6.61
CA ALA A 75 -8.15 -0.87 6.82
C ALA A 75 -6.64 -1.22 6.89
N PRO A 76 -5.86 -0.62 7.81
CA PRO A 76 -4.42 -0.89 7.92
C PRO A 76 -4.09 -2.36 8.20
N PHE A 77 -4.96 -3.09 8.91
CA PHE A 77 -4.79 -4.52 9.20
C PHE A 77 -5.36 -5.46 8.13
N ALA A 78 -5.57 -4.99 6.90
CA ALA A 78 -6.00 -5.87 5.82
C ALA A 78 -5.00 -7.04 5.66
N ALA A 79 -5.53 -8.27 5.67
CA ALA A 79 -4.76 -9.53 5.64
C ALA A 79 -3.82 -9.78 6.85
N TRP A 80 -4.00 -9.07 7.97
CA TRP A 80 -3.25 -9.35 9.20
C TRP A 80 -3.52 -10.77 9.71
N GLN A 81 -2.46 -11.58 9.85
CA GLN A 81 -2.53 -12.99 10.28
C GLN A 81 -3.45 -13.88 9.42
N LEU A 82 -3.72 -13.49 8.17
CA LEU A 82 -4.55 -14.29 7.26
C LEU A 82 -3.73 -15.40 6.57
N TYR A 83 -2.42 -15.22 6.45
CA TYR A 83 -1.50 -16.16 5.81
C TYR A 83 -0.43 -16.57 6.82
N ASP A 84 -0.08 -17.87 6.85
CA ASP A 84 0.98 -18.43 7.70
C ASP A 84 2.36 -18.02 7.17
N ASP A 85 2.82 -16.81 7.49
CA ASP A 85 4.16 -16.20 7.22
C ASP A 85 4.71 -16.29 5.76
N GLU A 86 4.03 -16.99 4.85
CA GLU A 86 4.33 -17.16 3.44
C GLU A 86 3.26 -16.44 2.62
N THR A 87 3.21 -15.11 2.75
CA THR A 87 2.46 -14.32 1.79
C THR A 87 3.09 -14.51 0.39
N PRO A 88 2.31 -14.81 -0.66
CA PRO A 88 2.79 -15.18 -2.00
C PRO A 88 3.36 -14.02 -2.81
N ALA A 89 3.91 -12.98 -2.16
CA ALA A 89 4.77 -12.01 -2.81
C ALA A 89 6.07 -12.65 -3.37
N GLU A 90 6.34 -13.91 -3.03
CA GLU A 90 7.46 -14.71 -3.52
C GLU A 90 7.10 -15.77 -4.58
N SER A 91 5.82 -15.98 -4.92
CA SER A 91 5.45 -16.97 -5.94
C SER A 91 5.40 -16.36 -7.36
N GLU A 92 6.53 -16.51 -8.06
CA GLU A 92 6.68 -16.45 -9.53
C GLU A 92 6.43 -15.08 -10.23
N PRO A 93 7.28 -14.68 -11.19
CA PRO A 93 7.02 -13.52 -12.04
C PRO A 93 5.87 -13.88 -12.99
N ARG A 94 4.62 -13.66 -12.58
CA ARG A 94 3.50 -13.63 -13.52
C ARG A 94 3.70 -12.44 -14.44
N GLN A 95 4.30 -12.71 -15.60
CA GLN A 95 4.47 -11.75 -16.68
C GLN A 95 3.10 -11.18 -17.05
N LEU A 96 2.80 -9.97 -16.56
CA LEU A 96 1.81 -9.11 -17.19
C LEU A 96 2.42 -8.61 -18.50
N CYS A 97 2.24 -9.39 -19.57
CA CYS A 97 2.52 -8.94 -20.92
C CYS A 97 1.44 -7.91 -21.29
N TRP A 98 1.77 -6.62 -21.20
CA TRP A 98 0.96 -5.55 -21.75
C TRP A 98 1.00 -5.61 -23.27
N GLN A 99 0.04 -6.28 -23.90
CA GLN A 99 -0.15 -6.14 -25.34
C GLN A 99 -1.09 -4.97 -25.64
N ARG A 100 -0.66 -4.09 -26.54
CA ARG A 100 -1.45 -2.97 -27.04
C ARG A 100 -2.50 -3.47 -28.02
N LEU A 101 -3.78 -3.38 -27.64
CA LEU A 101 -4.89 -3.65 -28.55
C LEU A 101 -5.03 -2.51 -29.57
N PRO A 102 -5.20 -2.81 -30.87
CA PRO A 102 -5.56 -1.80 -31.85
C PRO A 102 -7.05 -1.49 -31.69
N ARG A 103 -7.35 -0.29 -31.20
CA ARG A 103 -8.67 0.35 -31.18
C ARG A 103 -9.77 -0.36 -30.37
N SER A 104 -9.86 -0.01 -29.09
CA SER A 104 -11.07 0.53 -28.42
C SER A 104 -10.95 0.38 -26.90
N ALA A 105 -11.34 1.42 -26.17
CA ALA A 105 -11.20 1.56 -24.73
C ALA A 105 -12.21 0.67 -23.97
N ALA A 106 -11.94 -0.63 -23.86
CA ALA A 106 -12.66 -1.52 -22.95
C ALA A 106 -11.73 -2.61 -22.41
N TRP A 107 -11.42 -2.54 -21.12
CA TRP A 107 -10.64 -3.57 -20.42
C TRP A 107 -11.59 -4.73 -20.05
N ARG A 108 -11.38 -5.90 -20.64
CA ARG A 108 -12.00 -7.15 -20.19
C ARG A 108 -10.90 -8.13 -19.80
N CYS A 109 -10.86 -8.49 -18.52
CA CYS A 109 -9.94 -9.50 -18.02
C CYS A 109 -10.41 -10.88 -18.52
N ARG A 110 -9.54 -11.59 -19.26
CA ARG A 110 -9.78 -12.98 -19.63
C ARG A 110 -8.54 -13.78 -19.24
N TYR A 111 -8.70 -14.71 -18.30
CA TYR A 111 -7.65 -15.66 -17.92
C TYR A 111 -7.50 -16.71 -19.03
N HIS A 112 -6.30 -16.88 -19.57
CA HIS A 112 -5.96 -18.06 -20.37
C HIS A 112 -4.68 -18.69 -19.81
N SER A 113 -4.80 -19.94 -19.40
CA SER A 113 -3.68 -20.80 -19.03
C SER A 113 -3.17 -21.49 -20.30
N SER A 114 -1.95 -21.18 -20.74
CA SER A 114 -1.28 -21.99 -21.76
C SER A 114 0.12 -22.38 -21.28
N PRO A 115 0.50 -23.66 -21.37
CA PRO A 115 1.82 -24.13 -20.95
C PRO A 115 2.81 -24.09 -22.13
N LEU A 116 4.10 -24.08 -21.79
CA LEU A 116 5.28 -24.40 -22.62
C LEU A 116 5.94 -23.23 -23.40
N SER A 117 7.11 -22.78 -22.92
CA SER A 117 8.41 -23.09 -23.54
C SER A 117 9.57 -22.44 -22.77
N VAL A 118 10.62 -23.25 -22.58
CA VAL A 118 11.87 -22.96 -21.88
C VAL A 118 12.78 -22.15 -22.79
N GLY A 119 13.33 -21.03 -22.29
CA GLY A 119 14.34 -20.24 -23.02
C GLY A 119 14.61 -18.86 -22.40
N ASN A 120 15.45 -18.81 -21.37
CA ASN A 120 15.87 -17.57 -20.71
C ASN A 120 16.80 -16.73 -21.62
N ARG A 121 16.23 -15.72 -22.28
CA ARG A 121 16.95 -14.53 -22.77
C ARG A 121 16.01 -13.33 -22.78
N MET A 122 15.98 -12.60 -21.66
CA MET A 122 15.25 -11.34 -21.54
C MET A 122 16.08 -10.21 -22.17
N THR A 123 16.04 -10.11 -23.50
CA THR A 123 16.51 -8.92 -24.21
C THR A 123 15.43 -7.85 -24.09
N ILE A 124 15.73 -6.75 -23.38
CA ILE A 124 14.91 -5.53 -23.47
C ILE A 124 15.14 -4.96 -24.87
N GLN A 125 14.29 -5.33 -25.82
CA GLN A 125 14.14 -4.55 -27.05
C GLN A 125 13.25 -3.36 -26.70
N THR A 126 13.87 -2.20 -26.55
CA THR A 126 13.16 -0.92 -26.66
C THR A 126 12.46 -0.90 -28.01
N ALA A 127 11.12 -0.89 -27.99
CA ALA A 127 10.34 -0.55 -29.17
C ALA A 127 10.85 0.79 -29.69
N SER A 128 11.17 0.80 -30.97
CA SER A 128 11.79 1.89 -31.72
C SER A 128 11.27 3.26 -31.29
N GLU A 129 12.21 4.11 -30.86
CA GLU A 129 12.03 5.55 -30.78
C GLU A 129 11.58 6.09 -32.15
N SER A 130 10.30 6.47 -32.22
CA SER A 130 9.87 7.57 -33.07
C SER A 130 9.23 8.60 -32.15
N HIS A 131 10.08 9.30 -31.41
CA HIS A 131 9.69 10.53 -30.74
C HIS A 131 9.63 11.65 -31.79
N PRO A 132 8.55 12.44 -31.87
CA PRO A 132 8.62 13.72 -32.56
C PRO A 132 9.64 14.63 -31.83
N PRO A 133 10.49 15.37 -32.55
CA PRO A 133 11.51 16.20 -31.93
C PRO A 133 10.87 17.31 -31.07
N GLY A 134 11.23 17.39 -29.79
CA GLY A 134 10.98 18.58 -28.94
C GLY A 134 10.38 18.35 -27.55
N CYS A 135 10.05 17.12 -27.14
CA CYS A 135 9.37 16.90 -25.85
C CYS A 135 10.28 16.18 -24.83
N THR A 136 11.02 16.94 -24.03
CA THR A 136 11.66 16.43 -22.80
C THR A 136 10.70 16.60 -21.63
N LEU A 137 10.18 15.49 -21.08
CA LEU A 137 9.55 15.49 -19.76
C LEU A 137 10.57 15.05 -18.69
N PRO A 138 10.57 15.68 -17.51
CA PRO A 138 11.46 15.31 -16.42
C PRO A 138 11.04 13.96 -15.84
N ARG A 139 12.02 13.07 -15.61
CA ARG A 139 11.81 11.81 -14.90
C ARG A 139 11.45 12.10 -13.44
N LEU A 140 10.24 11.70 -13.04
CA LEU A 140 9.81 11.44 -11.66
C LEU A 140 10.02 9.95 -11.33
#